data_AF-A0A3N5E9E8-F1
#
_entry.id   AF-A0A3N5E9E8-F1
#
_cell.length_a   1.000
_cell.length_b   1.000
_cell.length_c   1.000
_cell.angle_alpha   90.00
_cell.angle_beta   90.00
_cell.angle_gamma   90.00
#
_symmetry.space_group_name_H-M   'P 1'
#
loop_
_entity.id
_entity.type
_entity.pdbx_description
1 polymer ?
#
loop_
_entity_poly.entity_id
_entity_poly.type
_entity_poly.pdbx_seq_one_letter_code
_entity_poly.pdbx_strand_id
1 'polypeptide(L)'
;MEQLWIDLASKDAGPAHRAVLDAARQGDRAVAFLKNELCAPGADGAAVRKLIADLDHEQAEVRQSASTQLKAMDSAAEPLLREALAANPTGELRGRLVELLDACESPVTDLPDPLRTRRAVWVLERIGTPEARILLGTLAKGPAGRLSRDARASLQRLKN
;
A
#
# COMPACT_ATOMS: atom_id res chain seq x y z
N MET A 1 -6.18 -19.44 2.05
CA MET A 1 -5.71 -18.17 1.45
C MET A 1 -5.76 -17.03 2.47
N GLU A 2 -6.81 -16.93 3.28
CA GLU A 2 -6.91 -15.92 4.35
C GLU A 2 -5.75 -15.96 5.35
N GLN A 3 -5.34 -17.13 5.84
CA GLN A 3 -4.17 -17.23 6.73
C GLN A 3 -2.88 -16.75 6.06
N LEU A 4 -2.70 -17.05 4.77
CA LEU A 4 -1.56 -16.59 3.99
C LEU A 4 -1.55 -15.05 3.89
N TRP A 5 -2.71 -14.43 3.74
CA TRP A 5 -2.86 -12.98 3.71
C TRP A 5 -2.50 -12.31 5.05
N ILE A 6 -2.88 -12.94 6.15
CA ILE A 6 -2.51 -12.51 7.51
C ILE A 6 -0.99 -12.67 7.72
N ASP A 7 -0.42 -13.81 7.33
CA ASP A 7 1.00 -14.10 7.52
C ASP A 7 1.89 -13.18 6.67
N LEU A 8 1.43 -12.76 5.48
CA LEU A 8 2.09 -11.74 4.67
C LEU A 8 2.15 -10.38 5.37
N ALA A 9 1.24 -10.09 6.31
CA ALA A 9 1.25 -8.88 7.13
C ALA A 9 2.13 -9.00 8.38
N SER A 10 2.59 -10.22 8.72
CA SER A 10 3.28 -10.48 9.98
C SER A 10 4.59 -9.71 10.09
N LYS A 11 4.85 -9.12 11.26
CA LYS A 11 6.15 -8.49 11.55
C LYS A 11 7.27 -9.53 11.73
N ASP A 12 6.92 -10.78 12.04
CA ASP A 12 7.89 -11.86 12.15
C ASP A 12 8.34 -12.31 10.75
N ALA A 13 9.66 -12.21 10.50
CA ALA A 13 10.27 -12.56 9.24
C ALA A 13 10.13 -14.06 8.89
N GLY A 14 10.06 -14.95 9.89
CA GLY A 14 9.98 -16.39 9.68
C GLY A 14 8.65 -16.83 9.02
N PRO A 15 7.50 -16.59 9.66
CA PRO A 15 6.18 -16.86 9.09
C PRO A 15 5.96 -16.12 7.76
N ALA A 16 6.38 -14.86 7.66
CA ALA A 16 6.21 -14.08 6.43
C ALA A 16 7.02 -14.66 5.26
N HIS A 17 8.25 -15.10 5.48
CA HIS A 17 9.07 -15.70 4.42
C HIS A 17 8.47 -17.03 3.95
N ARG A 18 7.97 -17.86 4.87
CA ARG A 18 7.26 -19.10 4.51
C ARG A 18 6.00 -18.81 3.70
N ALA A 19 5.18 -17.84 4.13
CA ALA A 19 3.98 -17.43 3.43
C ALA A 19 4.26 -17.01 1.98
N VAL A 20 5.38 -16.28 1.74
CA VAL A 20 5.80 -15.93 0.38
C VAL A 20 6.15 -17.18 -0.45
N LEU A 21 6.96 -18.10 0.10
CA LEU A 21 7.37 -19.31 -0.62
C LEU A 21 6.16 -20.20 -0.94
N ASP A 22 5.23 -20.34 -0.01
CA ASP A 22 4.03 -21.15 -0.17
C ASP A 22 3.03 -20.50 -1.13
N ALA A 23 2.95 -19.17 -1.18
CA ALA A 23 2.19 -18.46 -2.21
C ALA A 23 2.79 -18.65 -3.60
N ALA A 24 4.12 -18.56 -3.72
CA ALA A 24 4.81 -18.73 -5.00
C ALA A 24 4.62 -20.14 -5.58
N ARG A 25 4.61 -21.17 -4.73
CA ARG A 25 4.34 -22.57 -5.13
C ARG A 25 2.94 -22.79 -5.70
N GLN A 26 1.99 -21.93 -5.37
CA GLN A 26 0.60 -22.04 -5.83
C GLN A 26 0.37 -21.42 -7.21
N GLY A 27 1.35 -20.72 -7.79
CA GLY A 27 1.28 -20.16 -9.14
C GLY A 27 0.04 -19.28 -9.34
N ASP A 28 -0.70 -19.50 -10.43
CA ASP A 28 -1.83 -18.64 -10.82
C ASP A 28 -2.98 -18.63 -9.81
N ARG A 29 -3.09 -19.64 -8.95
CA ARG A 29 -4.07 -19.63 -7.85
C ARG A 29 -3.76 -18.53 -6.84
N ALA A 30 -2.48 -18.29 -6.54
CA ALA A 30 -2.07 -17.17 -5.69
C ALA A 30 -2.25 -15.83 -6.41
N VAL A 31 -1.99 -15.77 -7.72
CA VAL A 31 -2.23 -14.55 -8.53
C VAL A 31 -3.70 -14.14 -8.48
N ALA A 32 -4.63 -15.09 -8.65
CA ALA A 32 -6.07 -14.81 -8.61
C ALA A 32 -6.53 -14.29 -7.23
N PHE A 33 -6.01 -14.87 -6.15
CA PHE A 33 -6.29 -14.40 -4.80
C PHE A 33 -5.72 -13.01 -4.54
N LEU A 34 -4.45 -12.78 -4.89
CA LEU A 34 -3.80 -11.47 -4.71
C LEU A 34 -4.45 -10.40 -5.57
N LYS A 35 -4.97 -10.74 -6.75
CA LYS A 35 -5.79 -9.81 -7.55
C LYS A 35 -7.01 -9.34 -6.76
N ASN A 36 -7.73 -10.26 -6.12
CA ASN A 36 -8.91 -9.89 -5.35
C ASN A 36 -8.55 -9.05 -4.11
N GLU A 37 -7.48 -9.37 -3.41
CA GLU A 37 -7.08 -8.62 -2.21
C GLU A 37 -6.45 -7.25 -2.53
N LEU A 38 -5.64 -7.15 -3.59
CA LEU A 38 -4.95 -5.91 -3.97
C LEU A 38 -5.82 -4.99 -4.84
N CYS A 39 -6.79 -5.53 -5.57
CA CYS A 39 -7.77 -4.75 -6.33
C CYS A 39 -9.12 -4.67 -5.65
N ALA A 40 -9.30 -5.27 -4.46
CA ALA A 40 -10.39 -4.88 -3.59
C ALA A 40 -10.30 -3.36 -3.40
N PRO A 41 -11.40 -2.61 -3.47
CA PRO A 41 -11.41 -1.19 -3.19
C PRO A 41 -10.91 -0.98 -1.75
N GLY A 42 -9.60 -0.76 -1.63
CA GLY A 42 -8.90 -0.64 -0.37
C GLY A 42 -9.26 0.69 0.28
N ALA A 43 -9.68 0.61 1.53
CA ALA A 43 -10.03 1.69 2.45
C ALA A 43 -11.11 2.64 1.91
N ASP A 44 -12.20 2.71 2.67
CA ASP A 44 -13.34 3.59 2.47
C ASP A 44 -12.86 5.02 2.11
N GLY A 45 -12.83 5.36 0.82
CA GLY A 45 -12.24 6.62 0.36
C GLY A 45 -12.95 7.84 0.95
N ALA A 46 -14.18 7.64 1.42
CA ALA A 46 -14.91 8.60 2.24
C ALA A 46 -14.24 8.82 3.61
N ALA A 47 -13.81 7.76 4.29
CA ALA A 47 -13.12 7.85 5.58
C ALA A 47 -11.77 8.56 5.44
N VAL A 48 -10.98 8.24 4.41
CA VAL A 48 -9.68 8.91 4.19
C VAL A 48 -9.87 10.40 3.87
N ARG A 49 -10.85 10.76 3.01
CA ARG A 49 -11.15 12.18 2.73
C ARG A 49 -11.61 12.93 3.97
N LYS A 50 -12.39 12.29 4.85
CA LYS A 50 -12.79 12.85 6.13
C LYS A 50 -11.57 13.11 7.01
N LEU A 51 -10.67 12.13 7.15
CA LEU A 51 -9.44 12.29 7.92
C LEU A 51 -8.54 13.40 7.35
N ILE A 52 -8.49 13.57 6.02
CA ILE A 52 -7.76 14.68 5.38
C ILE A 52 -8.39 16.03 5.75
N ALA A 53 -9.72 16.15 5.76
CA ALA A 53 -10.39 17.37 6.22
C ALA A 53 -10.12 17.64 7.71
N ASP A 54 -10.08 16.59 8.53
CA ASP A 54 -9.78 16.68 9.96
C ASP A 54 -8.33 17.14 10.25
N LEU A 55 -7.41 17.11 9.26
CA LEU A 55 -6.05 17.66 9.41
C LEU A 55 -6.00 19.20 9.51
N ASP A 56 -7.07 19.89 9.10
CA ASP A 56 -7.22 21.34 9.18
C ASP A 56 -8.26 21.77 10.25
N HIS A 57 -8.67 20.84 11.10
CA HIS A 57 -9.67 21.10 12.14
C HIS A 57 -9.13 22.06 13.21
N GLU A 58 -9.97 22.92 13.81
CA GLU A 58 -9.55 23.92 14.81
C GLU A 58 -8.94 23.29 16.08
N GLN A 59 -9.46 22.13 16.49
CA GLN A 59 -9.00 21.39 17.66
C GLN A 59 -7.75 20.54 17.37
N ALA A 60 -6.67 20.75 18.13
CA ALA A 60 -5.39 20.05 17.95
C ALA A 60 -5.51 18.52 18.13
N GLU A 61 -6.39 18.06 19.01
CA GLU A 61 -6.64 16.64 19.29
C GLU A 61 -7.21 15.91 18.05
N VAL A 62 -8.14 16.56 17.34
CA VAL A 62 -8.72 16.03 16.10
C VAL A 62 -7.65 15.91 15.01
N ARG A 63 -6.82 16.95 14.84
CA ARG A 63 -5.71 16.94 13.87
C ARG A 63 -4.69 15.84 14.16
N GLN A 64 -4.35 15.63 15.43
CA GLN A 64 -3.40 14.61 15.85
C GLN A 64 -3.96 13.19 15.64
N SER A 65 -5.24 12.98 15.94
CA SER A 65 -5.93 11.71 15.70
C SER A 65 -5.98 11.39 14.20
N ALA A 66 -6.36 12.37 13.39
CA ALA A 66 -6.43 12.24 11.93
C ALA A 66 -5.06 11.89 11.34
N SER A 67 -4.00 12.59 11.75
CA SER A 67 -2.63 12.30 11.34
C SER A 67 -2.20 10.86 11.71
N THR A 68 -2.58 10.39 12.89
CA THR A 68 -2.23 9.04 13.38
C THR A 68 -2.96 7.96 12.57
N GLN A 69 -4.25 8.17 12.28
CA GLN A 69 -5.05 7.23 11.48
C GLN A 69 -4.57 7.20 10.03
N LEU A 70 -4.25 8.35 9.43
CA LEU A 70 -3.69 8.42 8.08
C LEU A 70 -2.32 7.74 7.99
N LYS A 71 -1.46 7.89 9.01
CA LYS A 71 -0.20 7.13 9.11
C LYS A 71 -0.44 5.62 9.20
N ALA A 72 -1.44 5.18 9.96
CA ALA A 72 -1.75 3.76 10.07
C ALA A 72 -2.25 3.15 8.74
N MET A 73 -2.92 3.96 7.90
CA MET A 73 -3.40 3.55 6.58
C MET A 73 -2.30 3.52 5.51
N ASP A 74 -1.24 4.30 5.66
CA ASP A 74 -0.04 4.33 4.81
C ASP A 74 -0.39 4.30 3.30
N SER A 75 0.02 3.24 2.59
CA SER A 75 -0.22 3.02 1.16
C SER A 75 -1.69 3.11 0.70
N ALA A 76 -2.66 2.89 1.58
CA ALA A 76 -4.08 3.08 1.26
C ALA A 76 -4.49 4.56 1.26
N ALA A 77 -3.86 5.39 2.11
CA ALA A 77 -4.11 6.83 2.17
C ALA A 77 -3.26 7.62 1.15
N GLU A 78 -2.09 7.09 0.76
CA GLU A 78 -1.12 7.76 -0.13
C GLU A 78 -1.74 8.36 -1.41
N PRO A 79 -2.62 7.69 -2.17
CA PRO A 79 -3.23 8.28 -3.36
C PRO A 79 -4.08 9.52 -3.06
N LEU A 80 -4.89 9.45 -2.00
CA LEU A 80 -5.79 10.53 -1.60
C LEU A 80 -5.03 11.69 -0.92
N LEU A 81 -3.94 11.39 -0.21
CA LEU A 81 -3.01 12.40 0.32
C LEU A 81 -2.33 13.17 -0.81
N ARG A 82 -1.90 12.48 -1.89
CA ARG A 82 -1.36 13.14 -3.08
C ARG A 82 -2.40 13.97 -3.82
N GLU A 83 -3.62 13.47 -3.95
CA GLU A 83 -4.74 14.22 -4.54
C GLU A 83 -5.01 15.51 -3.73
N ALA A 84 -5.05 15.40 -2.40
CA ALA A 84 -5.22 16.54 -1.51
C ALA A 84 -4.06 17.54 -1.62
N LEU A 85 -2.81 17.08 -1.73
CA LEU A 85 -1.66 17.96 -1.94
C LEU A 85 -1.68 18.65 -3.31
N ALA A 86 -2.15 17.94 -4.36
CA ALA A 86 -2.28 18.49 -5.71
C ALA A 86 -3.36 19.59 -5.81
N ALA A 87 -4.30 19.63 -4.87
CA ALA A 87 -5.27 20.72 -4.73
C ALA A 87 -4.66 22.03 -4.18
N ASN A 88 -3.33 22.08 -3.97
CA ASN A 88 -2.58 23.23 -3.46
C ASN A 88 -3.14 23.82 -2.15
N PRO A 89 -3.29 23.02 -1.07
CA PRO A 89 -3.58 23.56 0.24
C PRO A 89 -2.43 24.45 0.72
N THR A 90 -2.75 25.44 1.55
CA THR A 90 -1.78 26.41 2.08
C THR A 90 -1.64 26.29 3.60
N GLY A 91 -0.50 26.73 4.14
CA GLY A 91 -0.29 26.77 5.59
C GLY A 91 -0.04 25.40 6.21
N GLU A 92 -0.66 25.17 7.37
CA GLU A 92 -0.42 24.01 8.22
C GLU A 92 -0.83 22.68 7.56
N LEU A 93 -1.93 22.68 6.80
CA LEU A 93 -2.42 21.51 6.06
C LEU A 93 -1.40 21.00 5.04
N ARG A 94 -0.73 21.90 4.29
CA ARG A 94 0.32 21.52 3.33
C ARG A 94 1.49 20.84 4.02
N GLY A 95 1.97 21.40 5.12
CA GLY A 95 3.08 20.84 5.89
C GLY A 95 2.78 19.42 6.36
N ARG A 96 1.58 19.20 6.92
CA ARG A 96 1.13 17.88 7.38
C ARG A 96 1.00 16.86 6.26
N LEU A 97 0.44 17.26 5.11
CA LEU A 97 0.31 16.36 3.96
C LEU A 97 1.68 15.91 3.45
N VAL A 98 2.67 16.82 3.40
CA VAL A 98 4.05 16.48 3.04
C VAL A 98 4.66 15.52 4.05
N GLU A 99 4.55 15.79 5.36
CA GLU A 99 5.07 14.88 6.40
C GLU A 99 4.44 13.48 6.34
N LEU A 100 3.14 13.39 6.07
CA LEU A 100 2.43 12.12 5.91
C LEU A 100 2.90 11.37 4.67
N LEU A 101 3.12 12.07 3.56
CA LEU A 101 3.65 11.47 2.33
C LEU A 101 5.10 11.02 2.51
N ASP A 102 5.94 11.80 3.17
CA ASP A 102 7.33 11.42 3.49
C ASP A 102 7.37 10.17 4.40
N ALA A 103 6.47 10.08 5.37
CA ALA A 103 6.33 8.89 6.20
C ALA A 103 5.94 7.66 5.34
N CYS A 104 5.05 7.82 4.37
CA CYS A 104 4.70 6.75 3.43
C CYS A 104 5.87 6.34 2.53
N GLU A 105 6.84 7.23 2.30
CA GLU A 105 8.04 6.99 1.48
C GLU A 105 9.21 6.40 2.27
N SER A 106 9.18 6.46 3.60
CA SER A 106 10.20 5.86 4.46
C SER A 106 10.34 4.34 4.22
N PRO A 107 11.57 3.83 4.01
CA PRO A 107 11.82 2.40 3.86
C PRO A 107 11.60 1.60 5.15
N VAL A 108 11.46 2.28 6.30
CA VAL A 108 11.29 1.71 7.64
C VAL A 108 9.86 1.96 8.12
N THR A 109 8.89 1.35 7.46
CA THR A 109 7.52 1.37 7.95
C THR A 109 7.18 -0.02 8.46
N ASP A 110 7.35 -0.24 9.77
CA ASP A 110 7.05 -1.50 10.50
C ASP A 110 5.54 -1.79 10.60
N LEU A 111 4.74 -1.18 9.73
CA LEU A 111 3.30 -1.38 9.71
C LEU A 111 2.97 -2.68 8.96
N PRO A 112 1.96 -3.45 9.42
CA PRO A 112 1.58 -4.71 8.79
C PRO A 112 1.14 -4.59 7.32
N ASP A 113 0.39 -3.54 6.99
CA ASP A 113 -0.22 -3.39 5.65
C ASP A 113 0.77 -2.97 4.54
N PRO A 114 1.76 -2.11 4.81
CA PRO A 114 2.85 -1.83 3.87
C PRO A 114 3.73 -3.05 3.61
N LEU A 115 4.01 -3.85 4.65
CA LEU A 115 4.75 -5.11 4.54
C LEU A 115 3.96 -6.13 3.71
N ARG A 116 2.65 -6.25 3.96
CA ARG A 116 1.76 -7.18 3.25
C ARG A 116 1.74 -6.89 1.75
N THR A 117 1.50 -5.63 1.39
CA THR A 117 1.40 -5.19 0.00
C THR A 117 2.71 -5.39 -0.74
N ARG A 118 3.84 -5.05 -0.11
CA ARG A 118 5.18 -5.22 -0.69
C ARG A 118 5.54 -6.70 -0.88
N ARG A 119 5.19 -7.55 0.09
CA ARG A 119 5.40 -9.00 -0.02
C ARG A 119 4.46 -9.64 -1.04
N ALA A 120 3.24 -9.13 -1.21
CA ALA A 120 2.35 -9.57 -2.27
C ALA A 120 2.94 -9.27 -3.66
N VAL A 121 3.50 -8.07 -3.88
CA VAL A 121 4.24 -7.74 -5.11
C VAL A 121 5.44 -8.68 -5.30
N TRP A 122 6.16 -9.00 -4.22
CA TRP A 122 7.28 -9.95 -4.27
C TRP A 122 6.85 -11.38 -4.63
N VAL A 123 5.69 -11.84 -4.14
CA VAL A 123 5.08 -13.12 -4.55
C VAL A 123 4.80 -13.13 -6.05
N LEU A 124 4.16 -12.07 -6.57
CA LEU A 124 3.85 -11.96 -8.00
C LEU A 124 5.12 -11.96 -8.87
N GLU A 125 6.15 -11.25 -8.43
CA GLU A 125 7.45 -11.26 -9.07
C GLU A 125 8.07 -12.67 -9.10
N ARG A 126 7.99 -13.39 -7.97
CA ARG A 126 8.57 -14.74 -7.87
C ARG A 126 7.81 -15.79 -8.67
N ILE A 127 6.50 -15.62 -8.86
CA ILE A 127 5.67 -16.48 -9.71
C ILE A 127 6.02 -16.26 -11.19
N GLY A 128 6.11 -15.00 -11.63
CA GLY A 128 6.62 -14.64 -12.96
C GLY A 128 5.78 -15.09 -14.17
N THR A 129 4.61 -15.71 -13.97
CA THR A 129 3.69 -16.16 -15.03
C THR A 129 3.12 -14.98 -15.83
N PRO A 130 2.60 -15.20 -17.05
CA PRO A 130 1.94 -14.16 -17.84
C PRO A 130 0.85 -13.42 -17.04
N GLU A 131 0.07 -14.15 -16.26
CA GLU A 131 -0.99 -13.65 -15.38
C GLU A 131 -0.43 -12.74 -14.28
N ALA A 132 0.67 -13.16 -13.64
CA ALA A 132 1.35 -12.34 -12.64
C ALA A 132 1.90 -11.03 -13.25
N ARG A 133 2.45 -11.09 -14.47
CA ARG A 133 2.93 -9.91 -15.20
C ARG A 133 1.79 -8.96 -15.57
N ILE A 134 0.64 -9.48 -15.98
CA ILE A 134 -0.57 -8.69 -16.27
C ILE A 134 -1.06 -7.97 -15.00
N LEU A 135 -1.10 -8.67 -13.87
CA LEU A 135 -1.51 -8.08 -12.59
C LEU A 135 -0.53 -6.98 -12.15
N LEU A 136 0.78 -7.25 -12.18
CA LEU A 136 1.80 -6.23 -11.91
C LEU A 136 1.67 -5.02 -12.85
N GLY A 137 1.34 -5.25 -14.13
CA GLY A 137 1.05 -4.18 -15.09
C GLY A 137 -0.16 -3.34 -14.74
N THR A 138 -1.21 -3.96 -14.21
CA THR A 138 -2.42 -3.27 -13.73
C THR A 138 -2.09 -2.44 -12.49
N LEU A 139 -1.41 -3.02 -11.51
CA LEU A 139 -0.98 -2.33 -10.28
C LEU A 139 -0.03 -1.17 -10.58
N ALA A 140 0.88 -1.33 -11.54
CA ALA A 140 1.79 -0.29 -12.01
C ALA A 140 1.09 0.90 -12.67
N LYS A 141 -0.11 0.71 -13.22
CA LYS A 141 -0.96 1.77 -13.80
C LYS A 141 -1.96 2.35 -12.79
N GLY A 142 -2.06 1.76 -11.59
CA GLY A 142 -2.92 2.25 -10.53
C GLY A 142 -2.49 3.62 -10.00
N PRO A 143 -3.23 4.16 -9.00
CA PRO A 143 -2.95 5.47 -8.43
C PRO A 143 -1.50 5.60 -7.97
N ALA A 144 -0.95 6.82 -8.09
CA ALA A 144 0.42 7.09 -7.70
C ALA A 144 0.61 6.74 -6.21
N GLY A 145 1.41 5.71 -5.96
CA GLY A 145 1.60 5.14 -4.63
C GLY A 145 2.77 4.15 -4.60
N ARG A 146 3.20 3.75 -3.41
CA ARG A 146 4.22 2.73 -3.18
C ARG A 146 3.91 1.44 -3.92
N LEU A 147 2.66 0.96 -3.88
CA LEU A 147 2.22 -0.23 -4.61
C LEU A 147 2.47 -0.11 -6.13
N SER A 148 2.12 1.03 -6.73
CA SER A 148 2.37 1.27 -8.17
C SER A 148 3.87 1.33 -8.51
N ARG A 149 4.71 1.87 -7.61
CA ARG A 149 6.18 1.93 -7.78
C ARG A 149 6.81 0.55 -7.64
N ASP A 150 6.44 -0.19 -6.61
CA ASP A 150 6.95 -1.54 -6.36
C ASP A 150 6.59 -2.47 -7.52
N ALA A 151 5.36 -2.38 -8.03
CA ALA A 151 4.92 -3.15 -9.19
C ALA A 151 5.72 -2.81 -10.47
N ARG A 152 6.01 -1.51 -10.73
CA ARG A 152 6.88 -1.09 -11.85
C ARG A 152 8.29 -1.64 -11.70
N ALA A 153 8.86 -1.57 -10.50
CA ALA A 153 10.20 -2.07 -10.22
C ALA A 153 10.27 -3.61 -10.41
N SER A 154 9.25 -4.35 -9.98
CA SER A 154 9.14 -5.80 -10.25
C SER A 154 9.05 -6.12 -11.73
N LEU A 155 8.26 -5.36 -12.51
CA LEU A 155 8.19 -5.55 -13.96
C LEU A 155 9.52 -5.28 -14.66
N GLN A 156 10.30 -4.31 -14.19
CA GLN A 156 11.66 -4.07 -14.70
C GLN A 156 12.58 -5.26 -14.39
N ARG A 157 12.53 -5.79 -13.16
CA ARG A 157 13.32 -6.97 -12.77
C ARG A 157 12.97 -8.22 -13.57
N LEU A 158 11.70 -8.44 -13.93
CA LEU A 158 11.24 -9.58 -14.74
C LEU A 158 11.56 -9.48 -16.24
N LYS A 159 11.98 -8.29 -16.71
CA LYS A 159 12.41 -8.05 -18.10
C LYS A 159 13.90 -8.26 -18.30
N ASN A 160 14.69 -8.18 -17.22
CA ASN A 160 16.11 -8.54 -17.20
C ASN A 160 16.28 -10.06 -17.04
#